data_AF-A0A497JLY9-F1
#
_entry.id   AF-A0A497JLY9-F1
#
_cell.length_a   1.000
_cell.length_b   1.000
_cell.length_c   1.000
_cell.angle_alpha   90.00
_cell.angle_beta   90.00
_cell.angle_gamma   90.00
#
_symmetry.space_group_name_H-M   'P 1'
#
loop_
_entity.id
_entity.type
_entity.pdbx_description
1 polymer ?
#
loop_
_entity_poly.entity_id
_entity_poly.type
_entity_poly.pdbx_seq_one_letter_code
_entity_poly.pdbx_strand_id
1 'polypeptide(L)'
;QPFPGPGLAVRVVGEIREDKLETLRKATAIAEGKLAEVKPSQYFAVIMDNEEVTAHTRRTHIQEGTARFLNVPSRHVHVKVFMDKATGVKGGARRYGEVMGLRVQTVDGKVHQPPIRSLMALQTKLLTDNPSFTRVWYAVRYVPADKPYVIGMRAVQTEDFLEARVSQVPWNILNEAAEEILRQCGNVSEVYYDVTPKPPATIEME
;
A
#
# COMPACT_ATOMS: atom_id res chain seq x y z
N GLN A 1 9.74 17.52 -0.43
CA GLN A 1 8.49 17.20 -1.16
C GLN A 1 7.38 18.17 -0.73
N PRO A 2 6.34 18.40 -1.54
CA PRO A 2 5.16 19.15 -1.10
C PRO A 2 4.38 18.37 -0.03
N PHE A 3 3.85 19.10 0.95
CA PHE A 3 3.01 18.59 2.04
C PHE A 3 1.57 19.08 1.86
N PRO A 4 0.55 18.23 2.02
CA PRO A 4 -0.84 18.62 1.77
C PRO A 4 -1.34 19.65 2.80
N GLY A 5 -2.25 20.54 2.39
CA GLY A 5 -2.83 21.57 3.26
C GLY A 5 -3.47 21.02 4.55
N PRO A 6 -4.33 19.98 4.48
CA PRO A 6 -4.88 19.34 5.69
C PRO A 6 -3.87 18.45 6.44
N GLY A 7 -2.62 18.39 5.98
CA GLY A 7 -1.52 17.68 6.60
C GLY A 7 -1.73 16.17 6.73
N LEU A 8 -1.44 15.61 7.91
CA LEU A 8 -1.52 14.16 8.12
C LEU A 8 -2.95 13.60 8.04
N ALA A 9 -3.98 14.44 8.15
CA ALA A 9 -5.38 14.00 8.14
C ALA A 9 -5.72 13.20 6.87
N VAL A 10 -5.24 13.62 5.69
CA VAL A 10 -5.50 12.92 4.41
C VAL A 10 -4.69 11.63 4.20
N ARG A 11 -3.87 11.28 5.19
CA ARG A 11 -3.04 10.06 5.24
C ARG A 11 -3.50 9.10 6.35
N VAL A 12 -4.51 9.49 7.13
CA VAL A 12 -5.24 8.63 8.05
C VAL A 12 -6.50 8.17 7.32
N VAL A 13 -6.50 6.94 6.82
CA VAL A 13 -7.68 6.41 6.13
C VAL A 13 -8.71 5.96 7.15
N GLY A 14 -9.97 6.36 6.96
CA GLY A 14 -11.06 6.07 7.89
C GLY A 14 -11.14 7.12 9.01
N GLU A 15 -11.53 6.69 10.21
CA GLU A 15 -11.66 7.58 11.35
C GLU A 15 -10.30 8.11 11.82
N ILE A 16 -10.23 9.42 12.09
CA ILE A 16 -9.05 10.08 12.66
C ILE A 16 -9.08 9.94 14.18
N ARG A 17 -8.10 9.22 14.73
CA ARG A 17 -7.89 9.03 16.17
C ARG A 17 -6.50 9.48 16.58
N GLU A 18 -6.35 9.89 17.84
CA GLU A 18 -5.09 10.45 18.35
C GLU A 18 -3.93 9.44 18.30
N ASP A 19 -4.19 8.20 18.70
CA ASP A 19 -3.22 7.11 18.66
C ASP A 19 -2.79 6.76 17.22
N LYS A 20 -3.74 6.80 16.28
CA LYS A 20 -3.50 6.60 14.84
C LYS A 20 -2.64 7.73 14.26
N LEU A 21 -2.90 8.99 14.65
CA LEU A 21 -2.07 10.15 14.27
C LEU A 21 -0.66 10.07 14.85
N GLU A 22 -0.50 9.64 16.10
CA GLU A 22 0.81 9.50 16.72
C GLU A 22 1.66 8.45 15.99
N THR A 23 1.08 7.28 15.70
CA THR A 23 1.74 6.23 14.92
C THR A 23 2.08 6.70 13.51
N LEU A 24 1.14 7.38 12.84
CA LEU A 24 1.38 7.91 11.49
C LEU A 24 2.53 8.92 11.47
N ARG A 25 2.63 9.80 12.47
CA ARG A 25 3.72 10.78 12.55
C ARG A 25 5.09 10.10 12.61
N LYS A 26 5.22 9.08 13.46
CA LYS A 26 6.46 8.27 13.58
C LYS A 26 6.76 7.54 12.26
N ALA A 27 5.77 6.85 11.70
CA ALA A 27 5.92 6.10 10.47
C ALA A 27 6.27 7.01 9.27
N THR A 28 5.69 8.21 9.20
CA THR A 28 5.98 9.19 8.14
C THR A 28 7.42 9.67 8.22
N ALA A 29 7.92 10.01 9.42
CA ALA A 29 9.32 10.43 9.58
C ALA A 29 10.31 9.34 9.11
N ILE A 30 10.04 8.08 9.44
CA ILE A 30 10.86 6.94 9.01
C ILE A 30 10.77 6.75 7.48
N ALA A 31 9.55 6.71 6.93
CA ALA A 31 9.34 6.53 5.50
C ALA A 31 9.98 7.67 4.69
N GLU A 32 9.84 8.92 5.13
CA GLU A 32 10.47 10.06 4.46
C GLU A 32 12.00 10.01 4.53
N GLY A 33 12.57 9.64 5.68
CA GLY A 33 14.01 9.51 5.85
C GLY A 33 14.63 8.50 4.89
N LYS A 34 13.99 7.33 4.72
CA LYS A 34 14.49 6.24 3.86
C LYS A 34 14.16 6.44 2.38
N LEU A 35 12.92 6.83 2.06
CA LEU A 35 12.47 6.95 0.66
C LEU A 35 13.08 8.17 -0.06
N ALA A 36 13.58 9.17 0.67
CA ALA A 36 14.26 10.32 0.08
C ALA A 36 15.50 9.93 -0.77
N GLU A 37 16.14 8.79 -0.48
CA GLU A 37 17.32 8.29 -1.20
C GLU A 37 17.07 8.11 -2.70
N VAL A 38 15.84 7.73 -3.09
CA VAL A 38 15.47 7.54 -4.50
C VAL A 38 14.84 8.79 -5.13
N LYS A 39 14.84 9.91 -4.41
CA LYS A 39 14.31 11.23 -4.83
C LYS A 39 12.95 11.17 -5.55
N PRO A 40 11.89 10.60 -4.93
CA PRO A 40 10.53 10.69 -5.47
C PRO A 40 10.03 12.15 -5.44
N SER A 41 9.09 12.49 -6.31
CA SER A 41 8.40 13.79 -6.26
C SER A 41 7.61 13.94 -4.94
N GLN A 42 6.90 12.87 -4.53
CA GLN A 42 6.20 12.77 -3.24
C GLN A 42 6.31 11.37 -2.65
N TYR A 43 6.48 11.28 -1.34
CA TYR A 43 6.69 10.02 -0.63
C TYR A 43 6.34 10.11 0.86
N PHE A 44 5.52 9.20 1.39
CA PHE A 44 5.02 9.31 2.77
C PHE A 44 4.49 7.98 3.27
N ALA A 45 4.20 7.92 4.57
CA ALA A 45 3.41 6.85 5.16
C ALA A 45 1.92 7.20 5.20
N VAL A 46 1.10 6.16 5.18
CA VAL A 46 -0.36 6.17 5.32
C VAL A 46 -0.70 5.14 6.39
N ILE A 47 -1.69 5.42 7.21
CA ILE A 47 -2.18 4.48 8.22
C ILE A 47 -3.64 4.11 7.97
N MET A 48 -3.98 2.85 8.21
CA MET A 48 -5.33 2.30 8.06
C MET A 48 -5.61 1.30 9.18
N ASP A 49 -6.88 1.12 9.50
CA ASP A 49 -7.30 0.08 10.46
C ASP A 49 -7.03 -1.30 9.87
N ASN A 50 -6.55 -2.22 10.69
CA ASN A 50 -6.17 -3.58 10.29
C ASN A 50 -7.39 -4.50 10.13
N GLU A 51 -8.53 -3.95 9.73
CA GLU A 51 -9.80 -4.66 9.58
C GLU A 51 -10.03 -5.06 8.12
N GLU A 52 -10.58 -6.25 7.90
CA GLU A 52 -10.92 -6.73 6.57
C GLU A 52 -12.36 -7.19 6.42
N VAL A 53 -12.84 -7.08 5.18
CA VAL A 53 -14.10 -7.66 4.75
C VAL A 53 -13.97 -9.18 4.79
N THR A 54 -14.64 -9.87 5.71
CA THR A 54 -14.48 -11.33 5.90
C THR A 54 -14.88 -12.14 4.66
N ALA A 55 -15.91 -11.72 3.92
CA ALA A 55 -16.40 -12.43 2.74
C ALA A 55 -16.38 -11.51 1.50
N HIS A 56 -15.36 -11.66 0.66
CA HIS A 56 -15.27 -10.92 -0.60
C HIS A 56 -15.30 -11.89 -1.80
N THR A 57 -16.32 -11.76 -2.66
CA THR A 57 -16.62 -12.71 -3.76
C THR A 57 -15.48 -12.87 -4.76
N ARG A 58 -14.61 -11.86 -4.88
CA ARG A 58 -13.45 -11.88 -5.79
C ARG A 58 -12.16 -12.41 -5.17
N ARG A 59 -12.12 -12.69 -3.86
CA ARG A 59 -10.86 -13.01 -3.14
C ARG A 59 -10.10 -14.17 -3.79
N THR A 60 -10.78 -15.29 -4.04
CA THR A 60 -10.19 -16.47 -4.66
C THR A 60 -9.66 -16.16 -6.07
N HIS A 61 -10.42 -15.43 -6.88
CA HIS A 61 -10.00 -15.03 -8.22
C HIS A 61 -8.75 -14.14 -8.21
N ILE A 62 -8.68 -13.18 -7.28
CA ILE A 62 -7.51 -12.31 -7.09
C ILE A 62 -6.30 -13.14 -6.66
N GLN A 63 -6.49 -14.08 -5.72
CA GLN A 63 -5.46 -14.97 -5.23
C GLN A 63 -4.86 -15.81 -6.37
N GLU A 64 -5.70 -16.48 -7.14
CA GLU A 64 -5.29 -17.30 -8.29
C GLU A 64 -4.65 -16.47 -9.40
N GLY A 65 -5.21 -15.29 -9.70
CA GLY A 65 -4.66 -14.37 -10.70
C GLY A 65 -3.26 -13.89 -10.33
N THR A 66 -3.06 -13.53 -9.05
CA THR A 66 -1.75 -13.13 -8.51
C THR A 66 -0.75 -14.28 -8.54
N ALA A 67 -1.19 -15.47 -8.11
CA ALA A 67 -0.37 -16.68 -8.08
C ALA A 67 0.15 -17.05 -9.48
N ARG A 68 -0.75 -17.04 -10.47
CA ARG A 68 -0.42 -17.31 -11.88
C ARG A 68 0.54 -16.25 -12.44
N PHE A 69 0.30 -14.98 -12.14
CA PHE A 69 1.12 -13.88 -12.65
C PHE A 69 2.55 -13.92 -12.11
N LEU A 70 2.71 -14.18 -10.81
CA LEU A 70 4.01 -14.22 -10.14
C LEU A 70 4.67 -15.61 -10.18
N ASN A 71 4.01 -16.60 -10.79
CA ASN A 71 4.46 -17.99 -10.85
C ASN A 71 4.78 -18.57 -9.46
N VAL A 72 3.83 -18.43 -8.53
CA VAL A 72 3.91 -18.98 -7.16
C VAL A 72 2.68 -19.84 -6.86
N PRO A 73 2.76 -20.79 -5.90
CA PRO A 73 1.58 -21.52 -5.45
C PRO A 73 0.52 -20.57 -4.87
N SER A 74 -0.76 -20.77 -5.20
CA SER A 74 -1.87 -19.94 -4.70
C SER A 74 -1.94 -19.88 -3.17
N ARG A 75 -1.61 -20.99 -2.49
CA ARG A 75 -1.50 -21.05 -1.02
C ARG A 75 -0.47 -20.09 -0.41
N HIS A 76 0.46 -19.54 -1.19
CA HIS A 76 1.43 -18.54 -0.72
C HIS A 76 0.94 -17.10 -0.94
N VAL A 77 -0.19 -16.92 -1.61
CA VAL A 77 -0.81 -15.61 -1.84
C VAL A 77 -1.92 -15.42 -0.81
N HIS A 78 -1.80 -14.36 -0.03
CA HIS A 78 -2.80 -13.90 0.92
C HIS A 78 -3.37 -12.58 0.41
N VAL A 79 -4.69 -12.50 0.33
CA VAL A 79 -5.42 -11.33 -0.17
C VAL A 79 -6.27 -10.77 0.95
N LYS A 80 -5.89 -9.58 1.42
CA LYS A 80 -6.65 -8.76 2.35
C LYS A 80 -7.48 -7.73 1.58
N VAL A 81 -8.75 -7.59 1.92
CA VAL A 81 -9.60 -6.51 1.41
C VAL A 81 -9.97 -5.65 2.61
N PHE A 82 -9.41 -4.46 2.69
CA PHE A 82 -9.59 -3.59 3.85
C PHE A 82 -11.04 -3.07 3.93
N MET A 83 -11.54 -2.89 5.15
CA MET A 83 -12.87 -2.32 5.40
C MET A 83 -12.95 -0.85 4.94
N ASP A 84 -11.89 -0.09 5.22
CA ASP A 84 -11.74 1.29 4.78
C ASP A 84 -11.50 1.39 3.26
N LYS A 85 -12.04 2.45 2.67
CA LYS A 85 -11.89 2.77 1.25
C LYS A 85 -10.93 3.92 1.07
N ALA A 86 -10.25 3.95 -0.08
CA ALA A 86 -9.36 5.05 -0.43
C ALA A 86 -9.78 5.70 -1.74
N THR A 87 -9.45 6.97 -1.87
CA THR A 87 -9.76 7.77 -3.05
C THR A 87 -8.99 7.34 -4.29
N GLY A 88 -9.65 7.49 -5.43
CA GLY A 88 -9.14 7.25 -6.77
C GLY A 88 -9.82 8.16 -7.80
N VAL A 89 -9.40 8.05 -9.07
CA VAL A 89 -9.89 8.84 -10.20
C VAL A 89 -10.33 7.92 -11.33
N LYS A 90 -11.53 8.15 -11.87
CA LYS A 90 -12.04 7.46 -13.06
C LYS A 90 -12.80 8.46 -13.94
N GLY A 91 -12.41 8.56 -15.21
CA GLY A 91 -13.04 9.50 -16.15
C GLY A 91 -12.96 10.96 -15.70
N GLY A 92 -11.88 11.35 -15.01
CA GLY A 92 -11.71 12.69 -14.44
C GLY A 92 -12.45 12.95 -13.12
N ALA A 93 -13.35 12.06 -12.70
CA ALA A 93 -14.09 12.20 -11.44
C ALA A 93 -13.44 11.43 -10.29
N ARG A 94 -13.52 11.99 -9.07
CA ARG A 94 -13.09 11.33 -7.85
C ARG A 94 -14.07 10.22 -7.47
N ARG A 95 -13.55 9.09 -6.99
CA ARG A 95 -14.36 8.01 -6.40
C ARG A 95 -13.64 7.39 -5.20
N TYR A 96 -14.41 6.82 -4.28
CA TYR A 96 -13.90 5.95 -3.22
C TYR A 96 -14.05 4.49 -3.64
N GLY A 97 -13.00 3.70 -3.43
CA GLY A 97 -13.02 2.28 -3.76
C GLY A 97 -12.19 1.46 -2.79
N GLU A 98 -12.28 0.15 -2.96
CA GLU A 98 -11.65 -0.83 -2.07
C GLU A 98 -10.13 -0.81 -2.19
N VAL A 99 -9.46 -1.11 -1.08
CA VAL A 99 -8.01 -1.26 -1.00
C VAL A 99 -7.68 -2.73 -0.83
N MET A 100 -6.80 -3.25 -1.70
CA MET A 100 -6.34 -4.63 -1.67
C MET A 100 -4.95 -4.71 -1.06
N GLY A 101 -4.78 -5.47 0.03
CA GLY A 101 -3.49 -5.90 0.54
C GLY A 101 -3.09 -7.25 -0.05
N LEU A 102 -1.93 -7.32 -0.69
CA LEU A 102 -1.35 -8.55 -1.23
C LEU A 102 -0.11 -8.92 -0.44
N ARG A 103 -0.14 -10.07 0.23
CA ARG A 103 1.04 -10.69 0.84
C ARG A 103 1.36 -11.98 0.11
N VAL A 104 2.49 -12.01 -0.57
CA VAL A 104 2.96 -13.18 -1.31
C VAL A 104 4.22 -13.71 -0.65
N GLN A 105 4.26 -15.00 -0.37
CA GLN A 105 5.38 -15.63 0.31
C GLN A 105 6.20 -16.52 -0.63
N THR A 106 7.51 -16.56 -0.40
CA THR A 106 8.40 -17.60 -0.90
C THR A 106 8.23 -18.90 -0.11
N VAL A 107 8.85 -19.99 -0.56
CA VAL A 107 8.75 -21.30 0.12
C VAL A 107 9.33 -21.26 1.54
N ASP A 108 10.31 -20.40 1.81
CA ASP A 108 10.90 -20.16 3.13
C ASP A 108 10.12 -19.14 3.98
N GLY A 109 8.90 -18.76 3.56
CA GLY A 109 7.98 -17.91 4.33
C GLY A 109 8.29 -16.41 4.30
N LYS A 110 9.35 -15.99 3.61
CA LYS A 110 9.68 -14.57 3.40
C LYS A 110 8.73 -13.94 2.39
N VAL A 111 8.64 -12.61 2.39
CA VAL A 111 7.91 -11.87 1.36
C VAL A 111 8.60 -12.09 0.01
N HIS A 112 7.84 -12.42 -1.03
CA HIS A 112 8.32 -12.48 -2.40
C HIS A 112 8.59 -11.07 -2.92
N GLN A 113 9.77 -10.82 -3.48
CA GLN A 113 10.24 -9.46 -3.80
C GLN A 113 10.52 -9.29 -5.31
N PRO A 114 9.49 -9.30 -6.17
CA PRO A 114 9.67 -9.08 -7.60
C PRO A 114 9.99 -7.60 -7.88
N PRO A 115 10.56 -7.24 -9.04
CA PRO A 115 10.77 -5.85 -9.40
C PRO A 115 9.48 -5.01 -9.32
N ILE A 116 9.57 -3.76 -8.86
CA ILE A 116 8.39 -2.88 -8.70
C ILE A 116 7.59 -2.74 -10.00
N ARG A 117 8.27 -2.63 -11.16
CA ARG A 117 7.62 -2.67 -12.48
C ARG A 117 6.71 -3.90 -12.71
N SER A 118 7.10 -5.07 -12.19
CA SER A 118 6.31 -6.29 -12.30
C SER A 118 5.07 -6.23 -11.41
N LEU A 119 5.19 -5.62 -10.22
CA LEU A 119 4.04 -5.36 -9.34
C LEU A 119 3.06 -4.36 -9.95
N MET A 120 3.54 -3.34 -10.67
CA MET A 120 2.67 -2.41 -11.40
C MET A 120 1.89 -3.10 -12.53
N ALA A 121 2.54 -4.01 -13.26
CA ALA A 121 1.88 -4.81 -14.29
C ALA A 121 0.80 -5.74 -13.68
N LEU A 122 1.12 -6.40 -12.56
CA LEU A 122 0.15 -7.18 -11.78
C LEU A 122 -1.03 -6.30 -11.32
N GLN A 123 -0.74 -5.16 -10.70
CA GLN A 123 -1.73 -4.21 -10.21
C GLN A 123 -2.67 -3.76 -11.35
N THR A 124 -2.14 -3.45 -12.53
CA THR A 124 -2.94 -3.06 -13.69
C THR A 124 -3.94 -4.15 -14.06
N LYS A 125 -3.48 -5.41 -14.14
CA LYS A 125 -4.36 -6.56 -14.40
C LYS A 125 -5.43 -6.71 -13.32
N LEU A 126 -5.04 -6.67 -12.05
CA LEU A 126 -5.97 -6.86 -10.93
C LEU A 126 -7.05 -5.77 -10.88
N LEU A 127 -6.70 -4.50 -11.08
CA LEU A 127 -7.69 -3.42 -11.07
C LEU A 127 -8.59 -3.42 -12.31
N THR A 128 -8.09 -3.87 -13.46
CA THR A 128 -8.90 -4.05 -14.68
C THR A 128 -9.97 -5.13 -14.45
N ASP A 129 -9.58 -6.26 -13.86
CA ASP A 129 -10.48 -7.39 -13.61
C ASP A 129 -11.42 -7.15 -12.41
N ASN A 130 -11.10 -6.18 -11.54
CA ASN A 130 -11.83 -5.90 -10.29
C ASN A 130 -12.07 -4.38 -10.12
N PRO A 131 -13.06 -3.80 -10.83
CA PRO A 131 -13.25 -2.36 -10.94
C PRO A 131 -13.76 -1.68 -9.66
N SER A 132 -14.08 -2.43 -8.60
CA SER A 132 -14.43 -1.89 -7.28
C SER A 132 -13.21 -1.39 -6.50
N PHE A 133 -12.02 -1.91 -6.81
CA PHE A 133 -10.78 -1.51 -6.18
C PHE A 133 -10.23 -0.21 -6.77
N THR A 134 -9.63 0.62 -5.93
CA THR A 134 -8.87 1.80 -6.35
C THR A 134 -7.38 1.63 -6.11
N ARG A 135 -6.96 0.70 -5.23
CA ARG A 135 -5.56 0.53 -4.83
C ARG A 135 -5.16 -0.92 -4.63
N VAL A 136 -3.88 -1.18 -4.91
CA VAL A 136 -3.18 -2.42 -4.59
C VAL A 136 -1.95 -2.07 -3.76
N TRP A 137 -1.95 -2.57 -2.53
CA TRP A 137 -0.86 -2.49 -1.56
C TRP A 137 -0.14 -3.84 -1.52
N TYR A 138 1.16 -3.85 -1.75
CA TYR A 138 1.96 -5.07 -1.71
C TYR A 138 2.78 -5.12 -0.43
N ALA A 139 2.67 -6.20 0.33
CA ALA A 139 3.33 -6.34 1.61
C ALA A 139 4.85 -6.28 1.43
N VAL A 140 5.52 -5.51 2.30
CA VAL A 140 6.98 -5.43 2.39
C VAL A 140 7.47 -6.24 3.58
N ARG A 141 6.81 -6.07 4.73
CA ARG A 141 7.13 -6.80 5.95
C ARG A 141 5.91 -6.92 6.84
N TYR A 142 5.86 -7.98 7.64
CA TYR A 142 4.79 -8.23 8.59
C TYR A 142 5.33 -8.96 9.83
N VAL A 143 4.60 -8.87 10.93
CA VAL A 143 4.77 -9.71 12.12
C VAL A 143 3.53 -10.56 12.33
N PRO A 144 3.65 -11.80 12.85
CA PRO A 144 2.51 -12.68 13.12
C PRO A 144 1.80 -12.27 14.42
N ALA A 145 1.30 -11.04 14.47
CA ALA A 145 0.56 -10.49 15.60
C ALA A 145 -0.64 -9.70 15.08
N ASP A 146 -1.80 -9.91 15.68
CA ASP A 146 -2.97 -9.09 15.40
C ASP A 146 -2.82 -7.76 16.15
N LYS A 147 -2.65 -6.68 15.39
CA LYS A 147 -2.47 -5.32 15.90
C LYS A 147 -3.45 -4.40 15.18
N PRO A 148 -3.86 -3.29 15.79
CA PRO A 148 -4.96 -2.49 15.27
C PRO A 148 -4.65 -1.80 13.94
N TYR A 149 -3.36 -1.58 13.58
CA TYR A 149 -3.00 -0.77 12.43
C TYR A 149 -2.07 -1.46 11.43
N VAL A 150 -2.20 -1.01 10.17
CA VAL A 150 -1.24 -1.26 9.09
C VAL A 150 -0.70 0.06 8.56
N ILE A 151 0.50 0.02 7.98
CA ILE A 151 1.11 1.17 7.31
C ILE A 151 1.26 0.89 5.80
N GLY A 152 0.81 1.83 4.98
CA GLY A 152 1.14 1.88 3.55
C GLY A 152 2.23 2.92 3.30
N MET A 153 3.35 2.53 2.71
CA MET A 153 4.32 3.46 2.15
C MET A 153 3.93 3.83 0.73
N ARG A 154 3.95 5.12 0.42
CA ARG A 154 3.64 5.67 -0.89
C ARG A 154 4.85 6.44 -1.40
N ALA A 155 5.25 6.23 -2.66
CA ALA A 155 6.26 7.06 -3.32
C ALA A 155 5.98 7.16 -4.81
N VAL A 156 5.88 8.38 -5.34
CA VAL A 156 5.50 8.63 -6.74
C VAL A 156 6.42 9.65 -7.42
N GLN A 157 6.55 9.48 -8.73
CA GLN A 157 7.19 10.42 -9.66
C GLN A 157 6.10 11.10 -10.51
N THR A 158 6.15 12.42 -10.60
CA THR A 158 5.19 13.23 -11.36
C THR A 158 5.84 14.53 -11.85
N GLU A 159 5.39 15.00 -13.02
CA GLU A 159 5.82 16.29 -13.61
C GLU A 159 4.78 17.40 -13.38
N ASP A 160 3.49 17.05 -13.37
CA ASP A 160 2.36 18.01 -13.36
C ASP A 160 1.28 17.70 -12.32
N PHE A 161 1.47 16.67 -11.50
CA PHE A 161 0.51 16.11 -10.54
C PHE A 161 -0.82 15.61 -11.14
N LEU A 162 -1.04 15.68 -12.46
CA LEU A 162 -2.20 15.10 -13.13
C LEU A 162 -2.05 13.58 -13.22
N GLU A 163 -0.86 13.15 -13.62
CA GLU A 163 -0.44 11.74 -13.62
C GLU A 163 0.74 11.52 -12.67
N ALA A 164 0.77 10.36 -12.02
CA ALA A 164 1.89 10.00 -11.15
C ALA A 164 2.22 8.52 -11.29
N ARG A 165 3.50 8.23 -11.56
CA ARG A 165 4.02 6.87 -11.65
C ARG A 165 4.55 6.42 -10.30
N VAL A 166 4.43 5.13 -10.00
CA VAL A 166 5.02 4.53 -8.79
C VAL A 166 6.54 4.58 -8.91
N SER A 167 7.20 5.03 -7.84
CA SER A 167 8.67 5.10 -7.80
C SER A 167 9.28 3.70 -7.77
N GLN A 168 10.37 3.48 -8.49
CA GLN A 168 11.09 2.20 -8.49
C GLN A 168 12.02 2.12 -7.27
N VAL A 169 11.44 2.01 -6.07
CA VAL A 169 12.19 1.93 -4.82
C VAL A 169 12.87 0.55 -4.71
N PRO A 170 14.20 0.46 -4.52
CA PRO A 170 14.88 -0.79 -4.22
C PRO A 170 14.32 -1.49 -2.98
N TRP A 171 14.24 -2.83 -3.03
CA TRP A 171 13.69 -3.62 -1.94
C TRP A 171 14.44 -3.48 -0.62
N ASN A 172 15.75 -3.29 -0.64
CA ASN A 172 16.53 -3.06 0.58
C ASN A 172 16.05 -1.80 1.32
N ILE A 173 15.80 -0.70 0.60
CA ILE A 173 15.29 0.56 1.18
C ILE A 173 13.88 0.35 1.75
N LEU A 174 13.00 -0.34 1.01
CA LEU A 174 11.66 -0.68 1.50
C LEU A 174 11.73 -1.55 2.77
N ASN A 175 12.60 -2.56 2.78
CA ASN A 175 12.76 -3.48 3.90
C ASN A 175 13.31 -2.77 5.15
N GLU A 176 14.30 -1.90 5.00
CA GLU A 176 14.85 -1.10 6.10
C GLU A 176 13.80 -0.17 6.71
N ALA A 177 13.05 0.55 5.86
CA ALA A 177 11.96 1.42 6.32
C ALA A 177 10.87 0.62 7.05
N ALA A 178 10.44 -0.51 6.48
CA ALA A 178 9.41 -1.36 7.06
C ALA A 178 9.85 -2.00 8.39
N GLU A 179 11.11 -2.42 8.48
CA GLU A 179 11.69 -2.96 9.72
C GLU A 179 11.71 -1.91 10.82
N GLU A 180 12.14 -0.69 10.51
CA GLU A 180 12.18 0.39 11.46
C GLU A 180 10.77 0.84 11.91
N ILE A 181 9.81 0.90 10.98
CA ILE A 181 8.40 1.16 11.31
C ILE A 181 7.87 0.11 12.28
N LEU A 182 8.04 -1.18 11.99
CA LEU A 182 7.54 -2.26 12.86
C LEU A 182 8.21 -2.27 14.24
N ARG A 183 9.48 -1.84 14.31
CA ARG A 183 10.24 -1.74 15.57
C ARG A 183 9.76 -0.56 16.42
N GLN A 184 9.48 0.59 15.81
CA GLN A 184 9.11 1.82 16.54
C GLN A 184 7.60 1.97 16.78
N CYS A 185 6.77 1.34 15.96
CA CYS A 185 5.31 1.41 16.02
C CYS A 185 4.71 0.09 16.54
N GLY A 186 4.65 -0.05 17.87
CA GLY A 186 4.19 -1.27 18.55
C GLY A 186 2.78 -1.72 18.18
N ASN A 187 1.93 -0.83 17.70
CA ASN A 187 0.55 -1.07 17.26
C ASN A 187 0.40 -1.34 15.75
N VAL A 188 1.50 -1.50 15.01
CA VAL A 188 1.51 -1.86 13.58
C VAL A 188 1.94 -3.31 13.36
N SER A 189 1.15 -4.08 12.60
CA SER A 189 1.41 -5.50 12.26
C SER A 189 2.01 -5.69 10.89
N GLU A 190 1.64 -4.85 9.92
CA GLU A 190 2.04 -5.01 8.52
C GLU A 190 2.41 -3.67 7.89
N VAL A 191 3.46 -3.69 7.06
CA VAL A 191 3.89 -2.55 6.26
C VAL A 191 3.83 -2.94 4.79
N TYR A 192 3.16 -2.11 4.01
CA TYR A 192 2.91 -2.27 2.58
C TYR A 192 3.62 -1.19 1.76
N TYR A 193 3.74 -1.42 0.46
CA TYR A 193 4.06 -0.40 -0.53
C TYR A 193 2.89 -0.27 -1.53
N ASP A 194 2.39 0.94 -1.74
CA ASP A 194 1.31 1.21 -2.71
C ASP A 194 1.87 1.24 -4.14
N VAL A 195 1.53 0.21 -4.91
CA VAL A 195 1.99 -0.01 -6.29
C VAL A 195 0.99 0.48 -7.34
N THR A 196 0.09 1.40 -6.97
CA THR A 196 -0.95 1.92 -7.86
C THR A 196 -0.58 3.29 -8.44
N PRO A 197 -0.58 3.54 -9.76
CA PRO A 197 -0.34 4.88 -10.30
C PRO A 197 -1.55 5.82 -10.11
N LYS A 198 -1.34 7.12 -10.37
CA LYS A 198 -2.42 8.08 -10.61
C LYS A 198 -2.51 8.33 -12.12
N PRO A 199 -3.68 8.12 -12.77
CA PRO A 199 -4.81 7.27 -12.32
C PRO A 199 -4.43 5.77 -12.26
N PRO A 200 -5.22 4.87 -11.62
CA PRO A 200 -6.58 5.07 -11.11
C PRO A 200 -6.66 5.52 -9.66
N ALA A 201 -5.54 5.61 -8.93
CA ALA A 201 -5.52 6.19 -7.60
C ALA A 201 -5.43 7.72 -7.65
N THR A 202 -5.60 8.38 -6.50
CA THR A 202 -5.07 9.72 -6.24
C THR A 202 -3.68 9.60 -5.60
N ILE A 203 -2.97 10.72 -5.44
CA ILE A 203 -1.66 10.70 -4.73
C ILE A 203 -1.90 10.38 -3.25
N GLU A 204 -2.66 11.24 -2.56
CA GLU A 204 -3.11 11.04 -1.18
C GLU A 204 -4.28 10.03 -1.12
N MET A 205 -4.61 9.55 0.07
CA MET A 205 -5.56 8.45 0.29
C MET A 205 -6.95 8.94 0.66
N GLU A 206 -6.99 9.98 1.50
CA GLU A 206 -8.15 10.63 2.15
C GLU A 206 -9.10 9.69 2.89
#